data_AF-A0A143XSC4-F1
#
_entry.id   AF-A0A143XSC4-F1
#
_cell.length_a   1.000
_cell.length_b   1.000
_cell.length_c   1.000
_cell.angle_alpha   90.00
_cell.angle_beta   90.00
_cell.angle_gamma   90.00
#
_symmetry.space_group_name_H-M   'P 1'
#
loop_
_entity.id
_entity.type
_entity.pdbx_description
1 polymer ?
#
loop_
_entity_poly.entity_id
_entity_poly.type
_entity_poly.pdbx_seq_one_letter_code
_entity_poly.pdbx_strand_id
1 'polypeptide(L)'
;MQDGCCETLHNLRYDAGAWRNVETFRQVAEITDFGGFTLLYKHPATADDLYIASDESGTIHEVRVSGGRLLSTQILMRGVSELRQTFSFGNVLVFITDGRELYYVLYGSEYVAFNMPEPPDISESKENRSRFKTDFYAAIHHSLGSTTYDYIAGDDLARVDSIAPDGGYFFTRITDKKNKTLLLPAVDGEYWLGAIAVMVAYRMVDGSTVANSELEIFASDGGESEDGEYVDYVADGMPSKVPESIRYGVFIGTKYKHTTCTNNFYILPEIVINIPEGIDTRIIESVAIYSTRIIPIYDFEQTWNGKWSLSDRGSGDDNSYTWTADFRKLFTKDVDLLQEPLYRIKEIKIRDFVENCHKEKLTYTLLKNAESQPVFEPTQSLHTQVAGCYYEYNGRLHKGNIRTRLFAGYSRFCLGETEEGMTTKLICRLDIDNTRKQVCRSVAAFRPTKIRRVASYPDYRAVQFAVTVDDPGSYGGKCLLNVKLDACEGNNYAYAIGTPSGNAKYPCLRMSRSSVEYEQTDDDDTYIETNRVQASATNNMFSLPFANSYRFGVSEERIIAIATVVDELSATRFGAFPLYVFTDRGVWSLESGTGEVLYSNILPVNHD
;
A
#
# COMPACT_ATOMS: atom_id res chain seq x y z
N MET A 1 28.60 41.80 6.94
CA MET A 1 29.24 41.80 5.60
C MET A 1 28.20 41.42 4.58
N GLN A 2 28.36 41.86 3.34
CA GLN A 2 27.41 41.61 2.24
C GLN A 2 27.63 40.19 1.71
N ASP A 3 26.54 39.48 1.43
CA ASP A 3 26.56 38.07 1.06
C ASP A 3 27.16 37.85 -0.34
N GLY A 4 28.02 36.83 -0.49
CA GLY A 4 28.66 36.47 -1.77
C GLY A 4 30.15 36.84 -1.94
N CYS A 5 30.82 37.36 -0.91
CA CYS A 5 32.27 37.55 -0.96
C CYS A 5 33.00 36.19 -0.86
N CYS A 6 34.05 35.98 -1.67
CA CYS A 6 34.88 34.75 -1.74
C CYS A 6 35.53 34.28 -0.42
N GLU A 7 35.19 34.93 0.69
CA GLU A 7 35.74 34.78 2.04
C GLU A 7 35.32 33.45 2.69
N THR A 8 34.08 33.00 2.44
CA THR A 8 33.51 31.75 2.98
C THR A 8 33.91 30.49 2.22
N LEU A 9 34.21 30.58 0.92
CA LEU A 9 34.68 29.45 0.11
C LEU A 9 36.12 29.03 0.42
N HIS A 10 36.93 29.94 1.00
CA HIS A 10 38.36 29.74 1.20
C HIS A 10 38.79 29.64 2.67
N ASN A 11 37.85 29.58 3.61
CA ASN A 11 38.15 29.57 5.05
C ASN A 11 39.19 30.66 5.40
N LEU A 12 38.92 31.90 4.98
CA LEU A 12 39.83 33.02 5.10
C LEU A 12 39.62 33.75 6.44
N ARG A 13 40.71 34.10 7.12
CA ARG A 13 40.74 35.01 8.27
C ARG A 13 41.34 36.34 7.85
N TYR A 14 40.71 37.43 8.27
CA TYR A 14 41.29 38.76 8.13
C TYR A 14 42.35 38.99 9.23
N ASP A 15 43.61 39.18 8.83
CA ASP A 15 44.74 39.43 9.74
C ASP A 15 45.76 40.40 9.11
N ALA A 16 46.19 41.40 9.89
CA ALA A 16 47.16 42.44 9.51
C ALA A 16 46.87 43.13 8.16
N GLY A 17 45.62 43.51 7.92
CA GLY A 17 45.21 44.27 6.74
C GLY A 17 45.00 43.45 5.46
N ALA A 18 45.08 42.11 5.54
CA ALA A 18 44.85 41.22 4.40
C ALA A 18 44.08 39.95 4.81
N TRP A 19 43.35 39.37 3.87
CA TRP A 19 42.72 38.06 4.01
C TRP A 19 43.77 36.95 3.84
N ARG A 20 43.77 35.96 4.74
CA ARG A 20 44.71 34.83 4.75
C ARG A 20 43.95 33.54 4.97
N ASN A 21 44.32 32.43 4.33
CA ASN A 21 43.69 31.14 4.65
C ASN A 21 43.98 30.78 6.11
N VAL A 22 42.94 30.32 6.83
CA VAL A 22 43.05 29.81 8.20
C VAL A 22 43.95 28.57 8.23
N GLU A 23 43.92 27.76 7.16
CA GLU A 23 44.82 26.64 6.93
C GLU A 23 45.47 26.71 5.54
N THR A 24 46.71 26.27 5.41
CA THR A 24 47.35 26.12 4.11
C THR A 24 46.64 25.00 3.35
N PHE A 25 46.12 25.27 2.15
CA PHE A 25 45.55 24.23 1.30
C PHE A 25 46.56 23.10 1.12
N ARG A 26 46.18 21.90 1.55
CA ARG A 26 46.96 20.70 1.30
C ARG A 26 46.76 20.33 -0.17
N GLN A 27 47.78 20.56 -0.99
CA GLN A 27 47.81 20.00 -2.34
C GLN A 27 47.85 18.47 -2.22
N VAL A 28 46.74 17.81 -2.60
CA VAL A 28 46.59 16.36 -2.51
C VAL A 28 47.30 15.67 -3.67
N ALA A 29 47.21 16.24 -4.88
CA ALA A 29 47.91 15.79 -6.07
C ALA A 29 48.06 16.93 -7.10
N GLU A 30 49.06 16.83 -7.97
CA GLU A 30 49.17 17.63 -9.18
C GLU A 30 48.62 16.82 -10.36
N ILE A 31 47.72 17.41 -11.16
CA ILE A 31 47.17 16.78 -12.37
C ILE A 31 47.72 17.53 -13.56
N THR A 32 48.63 16.89 -14.30
CA THR A 32 49.26 17.44 -15.50
C THR A 32 48.60 16.94 -16.79
N ASP A 33 47.89 15.82 -16.73
CA ASP A 33 47.17 15.21 -17.86
C ASP A 33 45.81 14.67 -17.40
N PHE A 34 44.73 15.29 -17.86
CA PHE A 34 43.37 14.85 -17.55
C PHE A 34 42.96 13.61 -18.35
N GLY A 35 43.75 13.15 -19.32
CA GLY A 35 43.52 11.88 -20.02
C GLY A 35 42.21 11.80 -20.81
N GLY A 36 41.65 12.95 -21.22
CA GLY A 36 40.33 13.03 -21.87
C GLY A 36 39.14 13.04 -20.91
N PHE A 37 39.38 13.18 -19.60
CA PHE A 37 38.33 13.25 -18.59
C PHE A 37 38.04 14.69 -18.13
N THR A 38 36.77 14.96 -17.84
CA THR A 38 36.29 16.15 -17.12
C THR A 38 35.87 15.73 -15.72
N LEU A 39 36.50 16.28 -14.67
CA LEU A 39 36.12 15.98 -13.29
C LEU A 39 34.73 16.52 -12.99
N LEU A 40 33.89 15.68 -12.38
CA LEU A 40 32.51 15.99 -12.04
C LEU A 40 32.33 16.18 -10.53
N TYR A 41 32.90 15.27 -9.72
CA TYR A 41 32.61 15.22 -8.29
C TYR A 41 33.68 14.47 -7.50
N LYS A 42 33.82 14.79 -6.20
CA LYS A 42 34.60 14.00 -5.23
C LYS A 42 33.64 13.41 -4.20
N HIS A 43 33.46 12.10 -4.23
CA HIS A 43 32.66 11.42 -3.22
C HIS A 43 33.39 11.43 -1.86
N PRO A 44 32.79 11.92 -0.77
CA PRO A 44 33.47 12.02 0.53
C PRO A 44 33.89 10.68 1.14
N ALA A 45 33.12 9.61 0.87
CA ALA A 45 33.43 8.27 1.38
C ALA A 45 34.54 7.51 0.60
N THR A 46 35.06 8.05 -0.51
CA THR A 46 36.17 7.42 -1.25
C THR A 46 37.53 8.00 -0.85
N ALA A 47 38.60 7.28 -1.16
CA ALA A 47 39.97 7.76 -0.93
C ALA A 47 40.25 9.11 -1.62
N ASP A 48 41.20 9.89 -1.06
CA ASP A 48 41.54 11.25 -1.51
C ASP A 48 41.98 11.34 -2.99
N ASP A 49 42.42 10.22 -3.57
CA ASP A 49 42.92 10.11 -4.94
C ASP A 49 41.84 9.65 -5.94
N LEU A 50 40.62 9.35 -5.50
CA LEU A 50 39.50 8.87 -6.32
C LEU A 50 38.48 9.97 -6.57
N TYR A 51 38.11 10.17 -7.83
CA TYR A 51 37.18 11.19 -8.30
C TYR A 51 36.17 10.60 -9.28
N ILE A 52 35.04 11.27 -9.45
CA ILE A 52 34.05 10.97 -10.49
C ILE A 52 34.31 11.90 -11.66
N ALA A 53 34.36 11.35 -12.88
CA ALA A 53 34.67 12.10 -14.09
C ALA A 53 33.89 11.59 -15.30
N SER A 54 33.64 12.45 -16.29
CA SER A 54 33.10 12.05 -17.59
C SER A 54 34.19 12.05 -18.66
N ASP A 55 34.16 11.09 -19.57
CA ASP A 55 34.97 11.14 -20.80
C ASP A 55 34.29 11.96 -21.92
N GLU A 56 34.98 12.13 -23.05
CA GLU A 56 34.46 12.84 -24.23
C GLU A 56 33.21 12.18 -24.86
N SER A 57 32.95 10.90 -24.55
CA SER A 57 31.76 10.17 -25.01
C SER A 57 30.53 10.36 -24.10
N GLY A 58 30.69 11.06 -22.97
CA GLY A 58 29.67 11.16 -21.93
C GLY A 58 29.56 9.90 -21.06
N THR A 59 30.56 9.02 -21.09
CA THR A 59 30.66 7.91 -20.13
C THR A 59 31.18 8.43 -18.80
N ILE A 60 30.56 8.03 -17.70
CA ILE A 60 30.94 8.41 -16.34
C ILE A 60 31.80 7.29 -15.74
N HIS A 61 32.93 7.71 -15.18
CA HIS A 61 33.96 6.88 -14.57
C HIS A 61 34.19 7.29 -13.13
N GLU A 62 34.63 6.33 -12.32
CA GLU A 62 35.54 6.66 -11.24
C GLU A 62 36.96 6.65 -11.81
N VAL A 63 37.74 7.68 -11.46
CA VAL A 63 39.12 7.86 -11.91
C VAL A 63 40.04 8.02 -10.71
N ARG A 64 41.26 7.50 -10.82
CA ARG A 64 42.34 7.70 -9.86
C ARG A 64 43.41 8.63 -10.43
N VAL A 65 43.93 9.52 -9.59
CA VAL A 65 45.16 10.27 -9.91
C VAL A 65 46.38 9.38 -9.68
N SER A 66 47.14 9.07 -10.75
CA SER A 66 48.37 8.29 -10.67
C SER A 66 49.44 8.87 -11.58
N GLY A 67 50.57 9.28 -11.01
CA GLY A 67 51.70 9.84 -11.77
C GLY A 67 51.35 11.13 -12.54
N GLY A 68 50.47 11.97 -11.99
CA GLY A 68 50.02 13.22 -12.63
C GLY A 68 48.92 13.05 -13.69
N ARG A 69 48.44 11.82 -13.90
CA ARG A 69 47.40 11.49 -14.89
C ARG A 69 46.16 10.87 -14.26
N LEU A 70 44.99 11.20 -14.81
CA LEU A 70 43.74 10.51 -14.49
C LEU A 70 43.61 9.19 -15.25
N LEU A 71 43.33 8.11 -14.51
CA LEU A 71 43.10 6.77 -15.05
C LEU A 71 41.76 6.24 -14.54
N SER A 72 40.92 5.74 -15.44
CA SER A 72 39.67 5.07 -15.07
C SER A 72 39.95 3.84 -14.20
N THR A 73 39.33 3.78 -13.03
CA THR A 73 39.32 2.60 -12.15
C THR A 73 38.12 1.72 -12.43
N GLN A 74 36.96 2.32 -12.68
CA GLN A 74 35.71 1.64 -13.02
C GLN A 74 34.81 2.54 -13.87
N ILE A 75 33.96 1.91 -14.70
CA ILE A 75 32.92 2.59 -15.48
C ILE A 75 31.62 2.50 -14.70
N LEU A 76 31.03 3.65 -14.38
CA LEU A 76 29.78 3.73 -13.62
C LEU A 76 28.56 3.74 -14.54
N MET A 77 28.64 4.54 -15.61
CA MET A 77 27.52 4.73 -16.53
C MET A 77 28.02 5.07 -17.93
N ARG A 78 27.37 4.55 -18.97
CA ARG A 78 27.71 4.84 -20.37
C ARG A 78 26.66 5.74 -21.02
N GLY A 79 27.11 6.67 -21.87
CA GLY A 79 26.24 7.44 -22.77
C GLY A 79 25.30 8.41 -22.06
N VAL A 80 25.82 9.23 -21.15
CA VAL A 80 25.05 10.25 -20.44
C VAL A 80 25.12 11.57 -21.19
N SER A 81 24.05 11.94 -21.89
CA SER A 81 24.01 13.17 -22.71
C SER A 81 23.55 14.42 -21.94
N GLU A 82 22.88 14.26 -20.79
CA GLU A 82 22.16 15.36 -20.10
C GLU A 82 22.34 15.26 -18.57
N LEU A 83 23.59 15.22 -18.10
CA LEU A 83 23.89 15.27 -16.67
C LEU A 83 23.74 16.69 -16.13
N ARG A 84 22.76 16.93 -15.26
CA ARG A 84 22.50 18.25 -14.64
C ARG A 84 23.32 18.48 -13.38
N GLN A 85 23.39 17.46 -12.53
CA GLN A 85 24.01 17.57 -11.22
C GLN A 85 24.53 16.21 -10.77
N THR A 86 25.64 16.22 -10.02
CA THR A 86 26.17 15.06 -9.30
C THR A 86 26.36 15.45 -7.84
N PHE A 87 25.93 14.60 -6.92
CA PHE A 87 26.21 14.74 -5.49
C PHE A 87 26.26 13.37 -4.83
N SER A 88 26.66 13.32 -3.55
CA SER A 88 26.51 12.13 -2.72
C SER A 88 25.63 12.40 -1.52
N PHE A 89 24.94 11.36 -1.05
CA PHE A 89 24.27 11.32 0.24
C PHE A 89 24.78 10.10 1.00
N GLY A 90 25.59 10.33 2.04
CA GLY A 90 26.30 9.24 2.72
C GLY A 90 27.20 8.46 1.77
N ASN A 91 26.92 7.16 1.57
CA ASN A 91 27.63 6.27 0.66
C ASN A 91 26.94 6.12 -0.72
N VAL A 92 25.91 6.90 -1.01
CA VAL A 92 25.18 6.85 -2.27
C VAL A 92 25.65 7.99 -3.17
N LEU A 93 26.17 7.66 -4.35
CA LEU A 93 26.43 8.61 -5.43
C LEU A 93 25.16 8.77 -6.27
N VAL A 94 24.81 10.02 -6.57
CA VAL A 94 23.57 10.38 -7.26
C VAL A 94 23.90 11.17 -8.51
N PHE A 95 23.37 10.73 -9.64
CA PHE A 95 23.39 11.45 -10.91
C PHE A 95 22.00 11.91 -11.28
N ILE A 96 21.85 13.21 -11.52
CA ILE A 96 20.58 13.83 -11.90
C ILE A 96 20.60 14.12 -13.39
N THR A 97 19.62 13.57 -14.11
CA THR A 97 19.37 13.92 -15.51
C THR A 97 18.02 14.62 -15.66
N ASP A 98 17.66 15.02 -16.87
CA ASP A 98 16.41 15.73 -17.18
C ASP A 98 15.13 14.99 -16.77
N GLY A 99 15.19 13.66 -16.65
CA GLY A 99 14.01 12.81 -16.43
C GLY A 99 14.14 11.75 -15.35
N ARG A 100 15.30 11.62 -14.69
CA ARG A 100 15.50 10.62 -13.63
C ARG A 100 16.64 10.97 -12.68
N GLU A 101 16.54 10.42 -11.49
CA GLU A 101 17.64 10.31 -10.53
C GLU A 101 18.21 8.89 -10.64
N LEU A 102 19.53 8.77 -10.69
CA LEU A 102 20.23 7.49 -10.78
C LEU A 102 21.12 7.33 -9.56
N TYR A 103 21.00 6.17 -8.91
CA TYR A 103 21.63 5.91 -7.62
C TYR A 103 22.67 4.81 -7.75
N TYR A 104 23.84 5.06 -7.18
CA TYR A 104 24.96 4.12 -7.12
C TYR A 104 25.45 4.02 -5.69
N VAL A 105 25.24 2.87 -5.05
CA VAL A 105 25.61 2.65 -3.66
C VAL A 105 27.02 2.11 -3.59
N LEU A 106 27.87 2.78 -2.81
CA LEU A 106 29.25 2.37 -2.59
C LEU A 106 29.31 1.25 -1.55
N TYR A 107 29.80 0.09 -1.98
CA TYR A 107 30.11 -1.06 -1.14
C TYR A 107 31.62 -1.33 -1.15
N GLY A 108 32.30 -0.92 -0.08
CA GLY A 108 33.77 -0.97 -0.04
C GLY A 108 34.36 -0.03 -1.10
N SER A 109 34.83 -0.59 -2.22
CA SER A 109 35.41 0.16 -3.34
C SER A 109 34.58 0.10 -4.63
N GLU A 110 33.43 -0.58 -4.62
CA GLU A 110 32.60 -0.78 -5.81
C GLU A 110 31.30 0.02 -5.71
N TYR A 111 30.96 0.73 -6.78
CA TYR A 111 29.64 1.35 -6.92
C TYR A 111 28.68 0.39 -7.60
N VAL A 112 27.56 0.10 -6.95
CA VAL A 112 26.51 -0.76 -7.51
C VAL A 112 25.24 0.07 -7.75
N ALA A 113 24.71 0.01 -8.97
CA ALA A 113 23.48 0.69 -9.31
C ALA A 113 22.32 0.15 -8.46
N PHE A 114 21.54 1.04 -7.86
CA PHE A 114 20.34 0.70 -7.10
C PHE A 114 19.10 1.25 -7.80
N ASN A 115 18.15 0.37 -8.06
CA ASN A 115 16.80 0.73 -8.47
C ASN A 115 15.84 0.22 -7.41
N MET A 116 14.81 1.02 -7.09
CA MET A 116 13.71 0.54 -6.27
C MET A 116 13.09 -0.70 -6.94
N PRO A 117 12.99 -1.84 -6.25
CA PRO A 117 12.39 -3.02 -6.85
C PRO A 117 10.90 -2.83 -7.12
N GLU A 118 10.36 -3.60 -8.06
CA GLU A 118 8.91 -3.71 -8.22
C GLU A 118 8.28 -4.17 -6.89
N PRO A 119 7.07 -3.67 -6.57
CA PRO A 119 6.34 -4.05 -5.35
C PRO A 119 6.25 -5.57 -5.20
N PRO A 120 6.28 -6.10 -3.95
CA PRO A 120 5.98 -7.51 -3.75
C PRO A 120 4.56 -7.81 -4.25
N ASP A 121 4.39 -8.94 -4.91
CA ASP A 121 3.10 -9.43 -5.36
C ASP A 121 2.47 -10.27 -4.25
N ILE A 122 1.25 -9.91 -3.83
CA ILE A 122 0.47 -10.63 -2.83
C ILE A 122 -0.73 -11.31 -3.48
N SER A 123 -0.95 -12.57 -3.12
CA SER A 123 -2.11 -13.33 -3.57
C SER A 123 -2.53 -14.36 -2.53
N GLU A 124 -3.78 -14.82 -2.64
CA GLU A 124 -4.28 -15.94 -1.84
C GLU A 124 -3.89 -17.29 -2.48
N SER A 125 -3.29 -18.21 -1.70
CA SER A 125 -3.08 -19.60 -2.17
C SER A 125 -4.33 -20.45 -2.00
N LYS A 126 -4.94 -20.38 -0.81
CA LYS A 126 -6.09 -21.18 -0.40
C LYS A 126 -6.69 -20.61 0.88
N GLU A 127 -7.98 -20.31 0.84
CA GLU A 127 -8.74 -20.02 2.05
C GLU A 127 -9.02 -21.32 2.82
N ASN A 128 -8.40 -21.50 3.99
CA ASN A 128 -8.79 -22.59 4.88
C ASN A 128 -9.98 -22.14 5.71
N ARG A 129 -11.01 -22.96 5.79
CA ARG A 129 -12.24 -22.66 6.52
C ARG A 129 -12.47 -23.68 7.63
N SER A 130 -12.86 -23.24 8.82
CA SER A 130 -13.38 -24.10 9.89
C SER A 130 -14.87 -23.81 10.08
N ARG A 131 -15.70 -24.84 10.03
CA ARG A 131 -17.16 -24.66 10.17
C ARG A 131 -17.53 -24.34 11.60
N PHE A 132 -18.61 -23.59 11.79
CA PHE A 132 -19.19 -23.45 13.13
C PHE A 132 -19.60 -24.82 13.67
N LYS A 133 -19.49 -24.98 15.00
CA LYS A 133 -19.92 -26.20 15.67
C LYS A 133 -21.44 -26.37 15.49
N THR A 134 -21.86 -27.52 14.98
CA THR A 134 -23.27 -27.90 14.95
C THR A 134 -23.74 -28.25 16.36
N ASP A 135 -24.73 -27.52 16.86
CA ASP A 135 -25.36 -27.79 18.16
C ASP A 135 -26.44 -28.88 18.07
N PHE A 136 -27.16 -28.95 16.94
CA PHE A 136 -28.14 -29.99 16.66
C PHE A 136 -28.53 -30.04 15.19
N TYR A 137 -29.17 -31.13 14.79
CA TYR A 137 -29.90 -31.27 13.54
C TYR A 137 -31.40 -31.24 13.82
N ALA A 138 -32.16 -30.59 12.94
CA ALA A 138 -33.61 -30.67 12.96
C ALA A 138 -34.21 -30.74 11.55
N ALA A 139 -35.19 -31.63 11.37
CA ALA A 139 -35.98 -31.75 10.14
C ALA A 139 -37.45 -31.45 10.41
N ILE A 140 -38.12 -30.82 9.45
CA ILE A 140 -39.56 -30.54 9.51
C ILE A 140 -40.21 -31.25 8.33
N HIS A 141 -41.03 -32.25 8.64
CA HIS A 141 -41.77 -33.00 7.64
C HIS A 141 -43.23 -32.56 7.66
N HIS A 142 -43.73 -32.09 6.52
CA HIS A 142 -45.13 -31.76 6.33
C HIS A 142 -45.84 -32.93 5.66
N SER A 143 -46.75 -33.59 6.38
CA SER A 143 -47.66 -34.59 5.82
C SER A 143 -49.11 -34.12 5.95
N LEU A 144 -50.01 -34.60 5.10
CA LEU A 144 -51.43 -34.24 5.05
C LEU A 144 -52.09 -34.26 6.45
N GLY A 145 -52.13 -33.10 7.11
CA GLY A 145 -52.72 -32.89 8.44
C GLY A 145 -51.79 -33.03 9.65
N SER A 146 -50.49 -33.35 9.49
CA SER A 146 -49.55 -33.42 10.61
C SER A 146 -48.13 -32.94 10.26
N THR A 147 -47.53 -32.15 11.14
CA THR A 147 -46.12 -31.75 11.04
C THR A 147 -45.30 -32.61 12.01
N THR A 148 -44.41 -33.44 11.48
CA THR A 148 -43.47 -34.22 12.29
C THR A 148 -42.10 -33.56 12.29
N TYR A 149 -41.43 -33.63 13.43
CA TYR A 149 -40.12 -33.02 13.65
C TYR A 149 -39.12 -34.08 14.09
N ASP A 150 -37.97 -34.11 13.43
CA ASP A 150 -36.79 -34.85 13.88
C ASP A 150 -35.86 -33.90 14.61
N TYR A 151 -35.23 -34.38 15.69
CA TYR A 151 -34.22 -33.65 16.44
C TYR A 151 -33.12 -34.61 16.84
N ILE A 152 -31.87 -34.21 16.59
CA ILE A 152 -30.68 -34.96 16.99
C ILE A 152 -29.70 -33.95 17.58
N ALA A 153 -29.28 -34.15 18.83
CA ALA A 153 -28.29 -33.29 19.46
C ALA A 153 -26.92 -33.43 18.75
N GLY A 154 -26.12 -32.36 18.73
CA GLY A 154 -24.83 -32.33 18.03
C GLY A 154 -23.87 -33.45 18.44
N ASP A 155 -23.81 -33.79 19.73
CA ASP A 155 -22.94 -34.87 20.24
C ASP A 155 -23.38 -36.26 19.76
N ASP A 156 -24.68 -36.46 19.53
CA ASP A 156 -25.24 -37.71 19.01
C ASP A 156 -25.16 -37.76 17.48
N LEU A 157 -25.10 -36.61 16.81
CA LEU A 157 -24.98 -36.48 15.36
C LEU A 157 -23.71 -37.16 14.81
N ALA A 158 -22.64 -37.19 15.58
CA ALA A 158 -21.39 -37.88 15.23
C ALA A 158 -21.55 -39.42 15.17
N ARG A 159 -22.63 -39.96 15.72
CA ARG A 159 -22.90 -41.40 15.82
C ARG A 159 -23.95 -41.89 14.82
N VAL A 160 -24.45 -41.01 13.94
CA VAL A 160 -25.47 -41.35 12.96
C VAL A 160 -24.82 -41.57 11.58
N ASP A 161 -24.89 -42.80 11.08
CA ASP A 161 -24.19 -43.24 9.85
C ASP A 161 -24.72 -42.59 8.58
N SER A 162 -26.00 -42.18 8.54
CA SER A 162 -26.56 -41.38 7.45
C SER A 162 -27.81 -40.61 7.89
N ILE A 163 -27.79 -39.29 7.70
CA ILE A 163 -28.97 -38.43 7.82
C ILE A 163 -29.30 -37.97 6.41
N ALA A 164 -30.53 -38.24 5.94
CA ALA A 164 -30.97 -37.82 4.62
C ALA A 164 -30.95 -36.28 4.53
N PRO A 165 -30.19 -35.68 3.60
CA PRO A 165 -30.05 -34.23 3.50
C PRO A 165 -31.35 -33.54 3.01
N ASP A 166 -32.26 -34.30 2.40
CA ASP A 166 -33.41 -33.74 1.66
C ASP A 166 -34.58 -33.27 2.53
N GLY A 167 -34.40 -33.11 3.86
CA GLY A 167 -35.50 -32.73 4.77
C GLY A 167 -35.16 -31.92 6.03
N GLY A 168 -33.89 -31.64 6.33
CA GLY A 168 -33.51 -30.97 7.58
C GLY A 168 -32.26 -30.10 7.50
N TYR A 169 -31.99 -29.37 8.58
CA TYR A 169 -30.89 -28.42 8.70
C TYR A 169 -30.01 -28.75 9.91
N PHE A 170 -28.70 -28.53 9.75
CA PHE A 170 -27.71 -28.54 10.82
C PHE A 170 -27.60 -27.13 11.40
N PHE A 171 -27.95 -26.95 12.67
CA PHE A 171 -28.04 -25.65 13.32
C PHE A 171 -26.85 -25.39 14.25
N THR A 172 -26.33 -24.17 14.18
CA THR A 172 -25.46 -23.53 15.16
C THR A 172 -26.27 -22.45 15.88
N ARG A 173 -26.29 -22.47 17.21
CA ARG A 173 -26.90 -21.42 18.03
C ARG A 173 -25.91 -20.27 18.17
N ILE A 174 -26.31 -19.10 17.68
CA ILE A 174 -25.46 -17.90 17.64
C ILE A 174 -25.68 -17.06 18.89
N THR A 175 -26.93 -16.84 19.29
CA THR A 175 -27.26 -16.01 20.46
C THR A 175 -28.24 -16.71 21.40
N ASP A 176 -28.16 -16.36 22.68
CA ASP A 176 -29.24 -16.53 23.64
C ASP A 176 -29.99 -15.21 23.77
N LYS A 177 -31.19 -15.13 23.18
CA LYS A 177 -32.01 -13.92 23.25
C LYS A 177 -32.52 -13.62 24.67
N LYS A 178 -32.81 -14.66 25.46
CA LYS A 178 -33.36 -14.50 26.82
C LYS A 178 -32.34 -13.84 27.73
N ASN A 179 -31.08 -14.28 27.60
CA ASN A 179 -29.97 -13.80 28.41
C ASN A 179 -29.17 -12.66 27.74
N LYS A 180 -29.52 -12.29 26.50
CA LYS A 180 -28.79 -11.31 25.68
C LYS A 180 -27.30 -11.61 25.61
N THR A 181 -26.98 -12.85 25.23
CA THR A 181 -25.60 -13.35 25.21
C THR A 181 -25.25 -13.85 23.81
N LEU A 182 -24.08 -13.46 23.30
CA LEU A 182 -23.48 -14.07 22.12
C LEU A 182 -22.82 -15.40 22.52
N LEU A 183 -23.22 -16.49 21.84
CA LEU A 183 -22.73 -17.85 22.11
C LEU A 183 -21.70 -18.30 21.06
N LEU A 184 -21.72 -17.70 19.87
CA LEU A 184 -20.72 -17.96 18.84
C LEU A 184 -19.38 -17.33 19.25
N PRO A 185 -18.31 -18.12 19.45
CA PRO A 185 -17.00 -17.55 19.72
C PRO A 185 -16.46 -16.82 18.48
N ALA A 186 -15.58 -15.84 18.68
CA ALA A 186 -14.93 -15.14 17.57
C ALA A 186 -13.80 -15.98 16.92
N VAL A 187 -13.39 -17.09 17.54
CA VAL A 187 -12.22 -17.88 17.17
C VAL A 187 -12.47 -19.37 17.37
N ASP A 188 -11.78 -20.17 16.55
CA ASP A 188 -11.71 -21.62 16.65
C ASP A 188 -10.26 -22.07 16.38
N GLY A 189 -9.50 -22.26 17.47
CA GLY A 189 -8.06 -22.48 17.38
C GLY A 189 -7.33 -21.31 16.72
N GLU A 190 -6.70 -21.56 15.57
CA GLU A 190 -6.00 -20.54 14.77
C GLU A 190 -6.90 -19.86 13.73
N TYR A 191 -8.15 -20.30 13.59
CA TYR A 191 -9.15 -19.69 12.71
C TYR A 191 -9.92 -18.58 13.43
N TRP A 192 -10.38 -17.59 12.67
CA TRP A 192 -11.04 -16.41 13.22
C TRP A 192 -12.26 -15.99 12.40
N LEU A 193 -13.18 -15.27 13.04
CA LEU A 193 -14.40 -14.70 12.46
C LEU A 193 -14.26 -13.18 12.36
N GLY A 194 -14.37 -12.64 11.15
CA GLY A 194 -14.27 -11.22 10.88
C GLY A 194 -13.74 -10.92 9.48
N ALA A 195 -13.20 -9.72 9.31
CA ALA A 195 -12.51 -9.29 8.11
C ALA A 195 -11.22 -8.53 8.46
N ILE A 196 -10.24 -8.62 7.57
CA ILE A 196 -8.99 -7.85 7.61
C ILE A 196 -8.70 -7.29 6.22
N ALA A 197 -8.02 -6.14 6.18
CA ALA A 197 -7.25 -5.72 5.00
C ALA A 197 -5.77 -6.01 5.25
N VAL A 198 -5.06 -6.41 4.19
CA VAL A 198 -3.64 -6.82 4.23
C VAL A 198 -2.89 -6.19 3.07
N MET A 199 -1.65 -5.80 3.31
CA MET A 199 -0.66 -5.51 2.27
C MET A 199 0.73 -5.93 2.75
N VAL A 200 1.68 -5.96 1.83
CA VAL A 200 3.08 -6.21 2.13
C VAL A 200 3.97 -5.10 1.57
N ALA A 201 5.10 -4.84 2.21
CA ALA A 201 6.06 -3.84 1.73
C ALA A 201 7.48 -4.24 2.09
N TYR A 202 8.46 -3.76 1.32
CA TYR A 202 9.85 -3.98 1.67
C TYR A 202 10.25 -3.14 2.89
N ARG A 203 11.17 -3.71 3.66
CA ARG A 203 11.84 -3.06 4.78
C ARG A 203 13.31 -2.94 4.45
N MET A 204 13.81 -1.72 4.50
CA MET A 204 15.22 -1.43 4.37
C MET A 204 15.96 -1.76 5.67
N VAL A 205 17.29 -1.93 5.57
CA VAL A 205 18.17 -2.28 6.71
C VAL A 205 18.10 -1.25 7.86
N ASP A 206 17.77 0.01 7.55
CA ASP A 206 17.55 1.07 8.54
C ASP A 206 16.17 1.01 9.22
N GLY A 207 15.31 0.09 8.77
CA GLY A 207 13.94 -0.02 9.23
C GLY A 207 12.97 0.99 8.59
N SER A 208 13.31 1.58 7.45
CA SER A 208 12.34 2.31 6.63
C SER A 208 11.49 1.36 5.78
N THR A 209 10.24 1.72 5.52
CA THR A 209 9.35 0.95 4.63
C THR A 209 9.37 1.56 3.23
N VAL A 210 9.41 0.73 2.18
CA VAL A 210 9.37 1.17 0.78
C VAL A 210 8.61 0.15 -0.08
N ALA A 211 8.08 0.62 -1.20
CA ALA A 211 7.39 -0.14 -2.25
C ALA A 211 6.39 -1.19 -1.73
N ASN A 212 5.19 -0.74 -1.35
CA ASN A 212 4.10 -1.61 -0.89
C ASN A 212 3.30 -2.21 -2.05
N SER A 213 2.74 -3.40 -1.83
CA SER A 213 1.78 -4.08 -2.69
C SER A 213 0.42 -3.37 -2.72
N GLU A 214 -0.46 -3.85 -3.59
CA GLU A 214 -1.90 -3.61 -3.46
C GLU A 214 -2.47 -4.12 -2.12
N LEU A 215 -3.69 -3.68 -1.81
CA LEU A 215 -4.48 -4.21 -0.70
C LEU A 215 -5.17 -5.53 -1.10
N GLU A 216 -5.29 -6.43 -0.14
CA GLU A 216 -6.18 -7.59 -0.18
C GLU A 216 -7.15 -7.56 1.00
N ILE A 217 -8.38 -8.05 0.78
CA ILE A 217 -9.35 -8.25 1.86
C ILE A 217 -9.56 -9.74 2.05
N PHE A 218 -9.49 -10.20 3.30
CA PHE A 218 -9.94 -11.52 3.71
C PHE A 218 -11.13 -11.35 4.65
N ALA A 219 -12.18 -12.14 4.44
CA ALA A 219 -13.43 -11.99 5.18
C ALA A 219 -14.11 -13.35 5.37
N SER A 220 -14.56 -13.62 6.59
CA SER A 220 -15.38 -14.78 6.94
C SER A 220 -16.83 -14.59 6.47
N ASP A 221 -17.02 -14.33 5.18
CA ASP A 221 -18.31 -14.25 4.51
C ASP A 221 -18.43 -15.31 3.42
N GLY A 222 -19.62 -15.52 2.88
CA GLY A 222 -19.88 -16.56 1.89
C GLY A 222 -19.11 -16.39 0.58
N GLY A 223 -18.46 -15.24 0.36
CA GLY A 223 -17.85 -14.87 -0.90
C GLY A 223 -18.88 -14.84 -2.04
N GLU A 224 -18.41 -15.15 -3.25
CA GLU A 224 -19.28 -15.30 -4.42
C GLU A 224 -19.45 -16.79 -4.73
N SER A 225 -20.67 -17.32 -4.73
CA SER A 225 -20.97 -18.61 -5.35
C SER A 225 -21.33 -18.41 -6.83
N GLU A 226 -20.79 -19.25 -7.70
CA GLU A 226 -21.26 -19.37 -9.09
C GLU A 226 -22.54 -20.21 -9.18
N ASP A 227 -22.74 -21.09 -8.18
CA ASP A 227 -23.92 -21.94 -8.05
C ASP A 227 -24.88 -21.32 -7.04
N GLY A 228 -26.02 -20.81 -7.53
CA GLY A 228 -27.02 -20.06 -6.77
C GLY A 228 -27.82 -20.84 -5.73
N GLU A 229 -27.35 -21.99 -5.25
CA GLU A 229 -28.02 -22.77 -4.21
C GLU A 229 -27.41 -22.47 -2.84
N TYR A 230 -27.69 -21.28 -2.31
CA TYR A 230 -27.40 -20.97 -0.91
C TYR A 230 -28.38 -21.72 -0.03
N VAL A 231 -27.86 -22.50 0.90
CA VAL A 231 -28.66 -23.38 1.77
C VAL A 231 -28.66 -22.96 3.22
N ASP A 232 -28.23 -21.72 3.46
CA ASP A 232 -28.20 -21.11 4.78
C ASP A 232 -29.56 -20.54 5.14
N TYR A 233 -29.97 -20.84 6.36
CA TYR A 233 -31.21 -20.39 6.96
C TYR A 233 -30.90 -19.79 8.32
N VAL A 234 -31.47 -18.64 8.64
CA VAL A 234 -31.41 -18.11 10.01
C VAL A 234 -32.77 -18.16 10.66
N ALA A 235 -32.83 -18.84 11.79
CA ALA A 235 -34.04 -19.05 12.56
C ALA A 235 -34.03 -18.18 13.83
N ASP A 236 -35.16 -17.55 14.13
CA ASP A 236 -35.43 -16.93 15.43
C ASP A 236 -36.35 -17.85 16.23
N GLY A 237 -35.74 -18.57 17.17
CA GLY A 237 -36.39 -19.62 17.94
C GLY A 237 -36.54 -20.94 17.19
N MET A 238 -36.77 -22.01 17.97
CA MET A 238 -36.94 -23.37 17.48
C MET A 238 -38.30 -23.98 17.85
N PRO A 239 -38.79 -25.00 17.13
CA PRO A 239 -40.01 -25.72 17.47
C PRO A 239 -39.97 -26.30 18.90
N SER A 240 -41.16 -26.57 19.47
CA SER A 240 -41.31 -27.05 20.85
C SER A 240 -40.68 -28.43 21.13
N LYS A 241 -40.35 -29.21 20.10
CA LYS A 241 -39.59 -30.47 20.26
C LYS A 241 -38.12 -30.26 20.60
N VAL A 242 -37.54 -29.10 20.26
CA VAL A 242 -36.17 -28.75 20.66
C VAL A 242 -36.18 -28.44 22.16
N PRO A 243 -35.20 -28.93 22.95
CA PRO A 243 -35.11 -28.66 24.38
C PRO A 243 -35.23 -27.17 24.70
N GLU A 244 -36.01 -26.83 25.72
CA GLU A 244 -36.30 -25.43 26.08
C GLU A 244 -35.01 -24.62 26.34
N SER A 245 -33.99 -25.28 26.89
CA SER A 245 -32.66 -24.71 27.18
C SER A 245 -31.94 -24.13 25.96
N ILE A 246 -32.24 -24.62 24.76
CA ILE A 246 -31.65 -24.16 23.49
C ILE A 246 -32.71 -23.69 22.49
N ARG A 247 -33.96 -23.49 22.92
CA ARG A 247 -35.05 -23.11 22.01
C ARG A 247 -35.09 -21.62 21.67
N TYR A 248 -34.59 -20.78 22.57
CA TYR A 248 -34.71 -19.33 22.48
C TYR A 248 -33.36 -18.71 22.10
N GLY A 249 -33.25 -18.25 20.85
CA GLY A 249 -32.01 -17.76 20.28
C GLY A 249 -32.10 -17.49 18.79
N VAL A 250 -31.01 -16.98 18.22
CA VAL A 250 -30.80 -16.95 16.78
C VAL A 250 -29.90 -18.10 16.38
N PHE A 251 -30.25 -18.80 15.30
CA PHE A 251 -29.53 -19.96 14.79
C PHE A 251 -29.16 -19.76 13.33
N ILE A 252 -27.98 -20.21 12.92
CA ILE A 252 -27.65 -20.41 11.51
C ILE A 252 -27.77 -21.90 11.22
N GLY A 253 -28.56 -22.27 10.21
CA GLY A 253 -28.85 -23.63 9.78
C GLY A 253 -28.38 -23.87 8.34
N THR A 254 -27.83 -25.05 8.05
CA THR A 254 -27.44 -25.45 6.69
C THR A 254 -28.04 -26.80 6.31
N LYS A 255 -28.54 -27.01 5.09
CA LYS A 255 -29.14 -28.33 4.71
C LYS A 255 -28.12 -29.46 4.63
N TYR A 256 -26.93 -29.14 4.14
CA TYR A 256 -25.86 -30.12 3.99
C TYR A 256 -24.84 -29.94 5.12
N LYS A 257 -24.30 -31.08 5.57
CA LYS A 257 -23.28 -31.13 6.62
C LYS A 257 -21.97 -30.45 6.17
N HIS A 258 -21.68 -30.42 4.86
CA HIS A 258 -20.36 -30.05 4.31
C HIS A 258 -20.41 -29.37 2.93
N THR A 259 -21.20 -28.31 2.71
CA THR A 259 -21.07 -27.47 1.48
C THR A 259 -19.96 -26.45 1.61
N THR A 260 -19.49 -25.82 0.53
CA THR A 260 -18.40 -24.82 0.53
C THR A 260 -18.89 -23.37 0.53
N CYS A 261 -20.16 -23.09 0.19
CA CYS A 261 -20.69 -21.74 -0.07
C CYS A 261 -21.72 -21.27 0.98
N THR A 262 -21.33 -21.19 2.25
CA THR A 262 -22.25 -20.86 3.36
C THR A 262 -21.57 -19.93 4.37
N ASN A 263 -22.26 -18.99 5.00
CA ASN A 263 -21.75 -17.97 5.94
C ASN A 263 -21.41 -18.49 7.36
N ASN A 264 -21.33 -19.81 7.56
CA ASN A 264 -21.13 -20.45 8.87
C ASN A 264 -19.70 -21.00 9.06
N PHE A 265 -18.68 -20.17 8.85
CA PHE A 265 -17.29 -20.58 9.04
C PHE A 265 -16.39 -19.47 9.59
N TYR A 266 -15.33 -19.91 10.27
CA TYR A 266 -14.10 -19.17 10.54
C TYR A 266 -13.12 -19.33 9.38
N ILE A 267 -12.24 -18.36 9.19
CA ILE A 267 -11.22 -18.38 8.14
C ILE A 267 -9.81 -18.44 8.71
N LEU A 268 -8.93 -19.05 7.94
CA LEU A 268 -7.48 -19.02 8.10
C LEU A 268 -6.87 -18.81 6.70
N PRO A 269 -6.75 -17.56 6.26
CA PRO A 269 -6.14 -17.24 4.98
C PRO A 269 -4.68 -17.69 4.94
N GLU A 270 -4.26 -18.18 3.77
CA GLU A 270 -2.86 -18.40 3.45
C GLU A 270 -2.50 -17.52 2.26
N ILE A 271 -1.57 -16.59 2.47
CA ILE A 271 -1.07 -15.68 1.44
C ILE A 271 0.21 -16.20 0.83
N VAL A 272 0.40 -15.91 -0.45
CA VAL A 272 1.63 -16.09 -1.22
C VAL A 272 2.20 -14.72 -1.52
N ILE A 273 3.47 -14.53 -1.18
CA ILE A 273 4.22 -13.32 -1.46
C ILE A 273 5.30 -13.69 -2.47
N ASN A 274 5.30 -13.03 -3.62
CA ASN A 274 6.37 -13.17 -4.63
C ASN A 274 7.16 -11.86 -4.73
N ILE A 275 8.48 -11.97 -4.82
CA ILE A 275 9.39 -10.84 -5.01
C ILE A 275 10.15 -11.02 -6.34
N PRO A 276 10.64 -9.95 -6.99
CA PRO A 276 11.47 -10.09 -8.17
C PRO A 276 12.83 -10.67 -7.82
N GLU A 277 13.51 -11.26 -8.81
CA GLU A 277 14.89 -11.71 -8.67
C GLU A 277 15.86 -10.55 -8.46
N GLY A 278 16.97 -10.79 -7.76
CA GLY A 278 18.08 -9.83 -7.67
C GLY A 278 17.86 -8.67 -6.70
N ILE A 279 16.96 -8.82 -5.71
CA ILE A 279 16.84 -7.85 -4.61
C ILE A 279 18.20 -7.64 -3.93
N ASP A 280 18.65 -6.39 -3.85
CA ASP A 280 19.89 -6.04 -3.13
C ASP A 280 19.67 -6.13 -1.61
N THR A 281 20.01 -7.30 -1.06
CA THR A 281 19.84 -7.60 0.37
C THR A 281 20.73 -6.79 1.32
N ARG A 282 21.67 -6.00 0.77
CA ARG A 282 22.49 -5.06 1.56
C ARG A 282 21.72 -3.77 1.88
N ILE A 283 20.63 -3.49 1.16
CA ILE A 283 19.75 -2.33 1.37
C ILE A 283 18.36 -2.79 1.85
N ILE A 284 17.82 -3.86 1.26
CA ILE A 284 16.49 -4.40 1.58
C ILE A 284 16.64 -5.68 2.40
N GLU A 285 16.26 -5.64 3.67
CA GLU A 285 16.45 -6.79 4.57
C GLU A 285 15.31 -7.81 4.48
N SER A 286 14.08 -7.33 4.34
CA SER A 286 12.89 -8.14 4.55
C SER A 286 11.65 -7.60 3.85
N VAL A 287 10.59 -8.41 3.84
CA VAL A 287 9.22 -8.02 3.50
C VAL A 287 8.40 -8.04 4.78
N ALA A 288 7.77 -6.92 5.11
CA ALA A 288 6.84 -6.80 6.22
C ALA A 288 5.40 -7.04 5.74
N ILE A 289 4.62 -7.75 6.57
CA ILE A 289 3.19 -7.97 6.39
C ILE A 289 2.47 -6.98 7.30
N TYR A 290 1.60 -6.17 6.70
CA TYR A 290 0.77 -5.21 7.39
C TYR A 290 -0.69 -5.63 7.31
N SER A 291 -1.41 -5.54 8.42
CA SER A 291 -2.83 -5.86 8.44
C SER A 291 -3.60 -4.98 9.41
N THR A 292 -4.87 -4.73 9.12
CA THR A 292 -5.79 -4.19 10.11
C THR A 292 -5.98 -5.20 11.24
N ARG A 293 -6.47 -4.75 12.40
CA ARG A 293 -7.03 -5.68 13.38
C ARG A 293 -8.21 -6.44 12.77
N ILE A 294 -8.59 -7.56 13.37
CA ILE A 294 -9.79 -8.32 12.96
C ILE A 294 -11.03 -7.48 13.26
N ILE A 295 -11.79 -7.14 12.22
CA ILE A 295 -13.06 -6.42 12.34
C ILE A 295 -14.21 -7.41 12.29
N PRO A 296 -15.14 -7.41 13.27
CA PRO A 296 -16.33 -8.24 13.19
C PRO A 296 -17.14 -7.94 11.94
N ILE A 297 -17.50 -8.99 11.19
CA ILE A 297 -18.28 -8.85 9.96
C ILE A 297 -19.79 -8.89 10.21
N TYR A 298 -20.22 -9.53 11.31
CA TYR A 298 -21.62 -9.68 11.71
C TYR A 298 -21.91 -8.96 13.04
N ASP A 299 -22.98 -8.18 13.06
CA ASP A 299 -23.66 -7.72 14.28
C ASP A 299 -24.81 -8.68 14.56
N PHE A 300 -24.60 -9.62 15.47
CA PHE A 300 -25.64 -10.52 15.97
C PHE A 300 -26.37 -9.96 17.19
N GLU A 301 -25.86 -8.90 17.83
CA GLU A 301 -26.45 -8.34 19.05
C GLU A 301 -27.73 -7.56 18.74
N GLN A 302 -27.82 -6.94 17.56
CA GLN A 302 -29.08 -6.35 17.07
C GLN A 302 -30.25 -7.34 17.00
N THR A 303 -29.98 -8.66 17.05
CA THR A 303 -31.03 -9.67 17.05
C THR A 303 -31.71 -9.86 18.41
N TRP A 304 -31.16 -9.32 19.51
CA TRP A 304 -31.68 -9.56 20.85
C TRP A 304 -33.09 -9.02 21.10
N ASN A 305 -33.49 -7.96 20.42
CA ASN A 305 -34.78 -7.31 20.62
C ASN A 305 -35.70 -7.54 19.41
N GLY A 306 -36.96 -7.90 19.68
CA GLY A 306 -37.97 -8.11 18.64
C GLY A 306 -37.84 -9.46 17.91
N LYS A 307 -38.75 -9.66 16.93
CA LYS A 307 -38.70 -10.81 16.02
C LYS A 307 -37.68 -10.51 14.91
N TRP A 308 -36.80 -11.46 14.65
CA TRP A 308 -35.73 -11.31 13.66
C TRP A 308 -35.83 -12.41 12.58
N SER A 309 -35.53 -12.06 11.33
CA SER A 309 -35.55 -12.99 10.20
C SER A 309 -34.68 -12.44 9.07
N LEU A 310 -33.90 -13.31 8.41
CA LEU A 310 -33.14 -12.91 7.22
C LEU A 310 -34.02 -12.72 5.98
N SER A 311 -35.13 -13.45 5.85
CA SER A 311 -36.08 -13.27 4.75
C SER A 311 -37.06 -12.12 5.04
N ASP A 312 -37.22 -11.18 4.10
CA ASP A 312 -38.46 -10.41 4.03
C ASP A 312 -39.56 -11.34 3.53
N ARG A 313 -40.67 -11.49 4.28
CA ARG A 313 -41.88 -12.06 3.68
C ARG A 313 -42.36 -11.07 2.62
N GLY A 314 -41.97 -11.28 1.37
CA GLY A 314 -42.62 -10.60 0.26
C GLY A 314 -44.10 -10.99 0.25
N SER A 315 -44.99 -10.02 0.44
CA SER A 315 -46.38 -10.16 0.04
C SER A 315 -46.42 -10.09 -1.49
N GLY A 316 -46.32 -11.25 -2.15
CA GLY A 316 -46.47 -11.37 -3.59
C GLY A 316 -47.16 -12.68 -3.89
N ASP A 317 -48.23 -12.63 -4.68
CA ASP A 317 -49.22 -13.69 -4.91
C ASP A 317 -48.70 -14.95 -5.65
N ASP A 318 -47.39 -15.15 -5.77
CA ASP A 318 -46.82 -16.31 -6.42
C ASP A 318 -46.27 -17.32 -5.41
N ASN A 319 -46.78 -18.54 -5.53
CA ASN A 319 -46.65 -19.66 -4.59
C ASN A 319 -45.24 -20.31 -4.58
N SER A 320 -44.17 -19.55 -4.84
CA SER A 320 -42.78 -20.01 -4.75
C SER A 320 -42.16 -19.62 -3.40
N TYR A 321 -42.20 -20.54 -2.44
CA TYR A 321 -41.55 -20.40 -1.13
C TYR A 321 -40.02 -20.53 -1.24
N THR A 322 -39.33 -19.63 -1.93
CA THR A 322 -37.86 -19.56 -1.88
C THR A 322 -37.41 -18.52 -0.86
N TRP A 323 -36.96 -19.01 0.30
CA TRP A 323 -36.45 -18.22 1.42
C TRP A 323 -34.98 -17.89 1.20
N THR A 324 -34.67 -16.86 0.40
CA THR A 324 -33.26 -16.45 0.25
C THR A 324 -32.84 -15.66 1.49
N ALA A 325 -31.86 -16.18 2.23
CA ALA A 325 -31.27 -15.48 3.36
C ALA A 325 -30.52 -14.22 2.87
N ASP A 326 -30.72 -13.08 3.54
CA ASP A 326 -30.02 -11.83 3.26
C ASP A 326 -29.16 -11.39 4.46
N PHE A 327 -27.93 -11.91 4.52
CA PHE A 327 -26.95 -11.59 5.57
C PHE A 327 -26.53 -10.12 5.59
N ARG A 328 -26.88 -9.28 4.60
CA ARG A 328 -26.66 -7.83 4.66
C ARG A 328 -27.31 -7.19 5.87
N LYS A 329 -28.43 -7.75 6.32
CA LYS A 329 -29.10 -7.33 7.55
C LYS A 329 -28.20 -7.50 8.78
N LEU A 330 -27.30 -8.48 8.76
CA LEU A 330 -26.36 -8.78 9.83
C LEU A 330 -25.01 -8.09 9.68
N PHE A 331 -24.66 -7.50 8.53
CA PHE A 331 -23.35 -6.90 8.38
C PHE A 331 -23.16 -5.68 9.31
N THR A 332 -22.03 -5.64 9.99
CA THR A 332 -21.62 -4.49 10.82
C THR A 332 -21.52 -3.23 9.96
N LYS A 333 -22.00 -2.10 10.49
CA LYS A 333 -21.97 -0.80 9.80
C LYS A 333 -21.01 0.21 10.43
N ASP A 334 -20.52 -0.08 11.63
CA ASP A 334 -19.89 0.92 12.49
C ASP A 334 -18.39 1.09 12.23
N VAL A 335 -17.78 0.24 11.41
CA VAL A 335 -16.35 0.26 11.12
C VAL A 335 -16.11 0.13 9.63
N ASP A 336 -15.42 1.12 9.06
CA ASP A 336 -14.85 1.02 7.71
C ASP A 336 -13.48 0.34 7.79
N LEU A 337 -13.44 -0.91 7.32
CA LEU A 337 -12.24 -1.74 7.30
C LEU A 337 -11.06 -1.03 6.64
N LEU A 338 -11.31 -0.27 5.57
CA LEU A 338 -10.26 0.36 4.76
C LEU A 338 -9.87 1.75 5.28
N GLN A 339 -10.38 2.18 6.43
CA GLN A 339 -9.90 3.36 7.14
C GLN A 339 -9.16 3.00 8.43
N GLU A 340 -9.09 1.71 8.79
CA GLU A 340 -8.35 1.26 9.96
C GLU A 340 -6.84 1.36 9.72
N PRO A 341 -6.04 1.63 10.77
CA PRO A 341 -4.59 1.58 10.66
C PRO A 341 -4.11 0.18 10.25
N LEU A 342 -3.04 0.15 9.46
CA LEU A 342 -2.36 -1.08 9.05
C LEU A 342 -1.18 -1.34 9.98
N TYR A 343 -1.21 -2.43 10.74
CA TYR A 343 -0.21 -2.77 11.74
C TYR A 343 0.76 -3.82 11.21
N ARG A 344 2.07 -3.67 11.50
CA ARG A 344 3.10 -4.64 11.09
C ARG A 344 3.02 -5.91 11.93
N ILE A 345 2.30 -6.92 11.44
CA ILE A 345 2.06 -8.18 12.16
C ILE A 345 3.23 -9.18 12.03
N LYS A 346 4.00 -9.11 10.94
CA LYS A 346 5.12 -10.02 10.70
C LYS A 346 6.18 -9.38 9.79
N GLU A 347 7.40 -9.88 9.90
CA GLU A 347 8.50 -9.53 9.00
C GLU A 347 9.24 -10.81 8.57
N ILE A 348 9.47 -10.96 7.26
CA ILE A 348 10.07 -12.16 6.63
C ILE A 348 11.36 -11.71 5.94
N LYS A 349 12.51 -12.29 6.30
CA LYS A 349 13.78 -11.89 5.68
C LYS A 349 13.82 -12.33 4.22
N ILE A 350 14.43 -11.54 3.34
CA ILE A 350 14.53 -11.87 1.91
C ILE A 350 15.17 -13.25 1.68
N ARG A 351 16.15 -13.61 2.51
CA ARG A 351 16.81 -14.93 2.46
C ARG A 351 15.91 -16.14 2.77
N ASP A 352 14.75 -15.89 3.39
CA ASP A 352 13.81 -16.95 3.77
C ASP A 352 12.80 -17.24 2.64
N PHE A 353 12.82 -16.45 1.55
CA PHE A 353 12.06 -16.73 0.33
C PHE A 353 12.71 -17.85 -0.47
N VAL A 354 11.92 -18.83 -0.88
CA VAL A 354 12.37 -19.97 -1.72
C VAL A 354 11.87 -19.73 -3.13
N GLU A 355 12.76 -19.71 -4.11
CA GLU A 355 12.42 -19.36 -5.50
C GLU A 355 11.69 -18.00 -5.60
N ASN A 356 12.10 -17.04 -4.75
CA ASN A 356 11.49 -15.71 -4.61
C ASN A 356 10.02 -15.74 -4.18
N CYS A 357 9.59 -16.83 -3.54
CA CYS A 357 8.23 -17.05 -3.06
C CYS A 357 8.24 -17.36 -1.56
N HIS A 358 7.27 -16.82 -0.82
CA HIS A 358 7.00 -17.17 0.57
C HIS A 358 5.51 -17.39 0.78
N LYS A 359 5.15 -18.37 1.63
CA LYS A 359 3.76 -18.62 2.01
C LYS A 359 3.56 -18.37 3.49
N GLU A 360 2.52 -17.64 3.84
CA GLU A 360 2.24 -17.26 5.22
C GLU A 360 0.78 -17.48 5.59
N LYS A 361 0.53 -18.10 6.74
CA LYS A 361 -0.82 -18.25 7.29
C LYS A 361 -1.14 -17.08 8.20
N LEU A 362 -2.25 -16.40 7.94
CA LEU A 362 -2.73 -15.28 8.74
C LEU A 362 -3.56 -15.81 9.91
N THR A 363 -2.88 -16.39 10.90
CA THR A 363 -3.55 -17.04 12.03
C THR A 363 -4.11 -16.04 13.04
N TYR A 364 -5.09 -16.47 13.84
CA TYR A 364 -5.58 -15.65 14.95
C TYR A 364 -4.46 -15.25 15.92
N THR A 365 -3.52 -16.16 16.22
CA THR A 365 -2.39 -15.86 17.10
C THR A 365 -1.48 -14.77 16.54
N LEU A 366 -1.35 -14.67 15.21
CA LEU A 366 -0.58 -13.62 14.54
C LEU A 366 -1.30 -12.26 14.58
N LEU A 367 -2.63 -12.27 14.43
CA LEU A 367 -3.45 -11.07 14.29
C LEU A 367 -3.97 -10.52 15.63
N LYS A 368 -4.02 -11.34 16.69
CA LYS A 368 -4.48 -10.88 18.01
C LYS A 368 -3.57 -9.77 18.52
N ASN A 369 -4.17 -8.69 19.01
CA ASN A 369 -3.46 -7.50 19.47
C ASN A 369 -2.62 -6.82 18.38
N ALA A 370 -3.00 -6.91 17.10
CA ALA A 370 -2.36 -6.18 16.00
C ALA A 370 -2.21 -4.69 16.33
N GLU A 371 -3.19 -4.10 17.05
CA GLU A 371 -3.21 -2.72 17.51
C GLU A 371 -2.06 -2.32 18.46
N SER A 372 -1.33 -3.30 19.00
CA SER A 372 -0.14 -3.05 19.82
C SER A 372 1.16 -3.04 19.01
N GLN A 373 1.09 -3.35 17.71
CA GLN A 373 2.25 -3.39 16.81
C GLN A 373 2.50 -2.03 16.15
N PRO A 374 3.72 -1.79 15.62
CA PRO A 374 4.00 -0.58 14.86
C PRO A 374 3.07 -0.40 13.67
N VAL A 375 2.60 0.82 13.45
CA VAL A 375 1.73 1.20 12.35
C VAL A 375 2.56 1.37 11.06
N PHE A 376 1.94 1.12 9.92
CA PHE A 376 2.49 1.40 8.61
C PHE A 376 2.70 2.91 8.44
N GLU A 377 3.93 3.28 8.08
CA GLU A 377 4.29 4.65 7.72
C GLU A 377 4.27 4.78 6.19
N PRO A 378 3.31 5.51 5.61
CA PRO A 378 3.20 5.61 4.16
C PRO A 378 4.33 6.43 3.55
N THR A 379 4.77 6.01 2.36
CA THR A 379 5.84 6.68 1.62
C THR A 379 5.46 6.88 0.16
N GLN A 380 6.21 7.75 -0.52
CA GLN A 380 6.03 8.03 -1.94
C GLN A 380 6.98 7.21 -2.84
N SER A 381 7.59 6.13 -2.31
CA SER A 381 8.64 5.37 -3.00
C SER A 381 8.24 4.71 -4.32
N LEU A 382 6.93 4.59 -4.59
CA LEU A 382 6.40 4.03 -5.85
C LEU A 382 6.33 5.04 -6.98
N HIS A 383 6.34 6.33 -6.65
CA HIS A 383 6.44 7.39 -7.64
C HIS A 383 7.90 7.66 -7.97
N THR A 384 8.17 7.99 -9.22
CA THR A 384 9.49 8.45 -9.64
C THR A 384 9.54 9.96 -9.51
N GLN A 385 10.50 10.48 -8.75
CA GLN A 385 10.64 11.91 -8.51
C GLN A 385 12.00 12.40 -8.98
N VAL A 386 12.01 13.56 -9.63
CA VAL A 386 13.21 14.35 -9.94
C VAL A 386 13.00 15.74 -9.37
N ALA A 387 13.93 16.21 -8.56
CA ALA A 387 13.89 17.56 -8.02
C ALA A 387 14.76 18.54 -8.82
N GLY A 388 14.36 19.81 -8.82
CA GLY A 388 15.17 20.92 -9.35
C GLY A 388 16.13 21.51 -8.33
N CYS A 389 15.95 21.20 -7.04
CA CYS A 389 16.82 21.64 -5.94
C CYS A 389 17.02 20.49 -4.95
N TYR A 390 18.26 20.30 -4.50
CA TYR A 390 18.63 19.30 -3.50
C TYR A 390 19.43 19.96 -2.38
N TYR A 391 19.10 19.63 -1.14
CA TYR A 391 19.82 20.13 0.02
C TYR A 391 19.88 19.09 1.13
N GLU A 392 21.09 18.76 1.58
CA GLU A 392 21.29 17.85 2.72
C GLU A 392 21.32 18.66 4.02
N TYR A 393 20.51 18.23 4.99
CA TYR A 393 20.53 18.78 6.33
C TYR A 393 20.17 17.72 7.36
N ASN A 394 20.96 17.59 8.43
CA ASN A 394 20.77 16.62 9.52
C ASN A 394 20.51 15.18 9.03
N GLY A 395 21.30 14.75 8.04
CA GLY A 395 21.17 13.42 7.45
C GLY A 395 19.85 13.23 6.69
N ARG A 396 19.21 14.29 6.19
CA ARG A 396 18.01 14.20 5.33
C ARG A 396 18.24 14.94 4.04
N LEU A 397 17.77 14.35 2.95
CA LEU A 397 17.76 14.98 1.65
C LEU A 397 16.45 15.75 1.48
N HIS A 398 16.54 17.06 1.25
CA HIS A 398 15.43 17.93 0.92
C HIS A 398 15.38 18.13 -0.58
N LYS A 399 14.25 17.78 -1.19
CA LYS A 399 14.00 17.81 -2.62
C LYS A 399 12.98 18.89 -2.94
N GLY A 400 13.38 19.97 -3.61
CA GLY A 400 12.53 21.10 -4.00
C GLY A 400 12.26 21.15 -5.50
N ASN A 401 11.15 21.77 -5.92
CA ASN A 401 10.66 21.76 -7.31
C ASN A 401 10.50 20.34 -7.86
N ILE A 402 9.58 19.59 -7.28
CA ILE A 402 9.48 18.16 -7.54
C ILE A 402 8.70 17.94 -8.82
N ARG A 403 9.35 17.33 -9.82
CA ARG A 403 8.66 16.68 -10.93
C ARG A 403 8.41 15.23 -10.55
N THR A 404 7.15 14.85 -10.52
CA THR A 404 6.72 13.48 -10.20
C THR A 404 6.19 12.80 -11.45
N ARG A 405 6.66 11.59 -11.73
CA ARG A 405 5.97 10.61 -12.57
C ARG A 405 5.24 9.63 -11.65
N LEU A 406 3.93 9.57 -11.82
CA LEU A 406 3.04 8.74 -11.04
C LEU A 406 3.30 7.25 -11.29
N PHE A 407 2.96 6.43 -10.30
CA PHE A 407 3.08 4.99 -10.42
C PHE A 407 2.03 4.47 -11.41
N ALA A 408 2.41 3.58 -12.34
CA ALA A 408 1.47 3.10 -13.35
C ALA A 408 0.26 2.35 -12.76
N GLY A 409 0.34 1.91 -11.50
CA GLY A 409 -0.71 1.18 -10.79
C GLY A 409 -0.39 -0.31 -10.64
N TYR A 410 -1.13 -0.99 -9.77
CA TYR A 410 -1.02 -2.44 -9.59
C TYR A 410 -1.72 -3.20 -10.72
N SER A 411 -1.53 -4.51 -10.80
CA SER A 411 -2.23 -5.35 -11.80
C SER A 411 -2.68 -6.71 -11.30
N ARG A 412 -2.15 -7.23 -10.19
CA ARG A 412 -2.33 -8.65 -9.81
C ARG A 412 -3.67 -8.91 -9.12
N PHE A 413 -4.22 -7.91 -8.47
CA PHE A 413 -5.63 -7.86 -8.06
C PHE A 413 -6.67 -7.96 -9.19
N CYS A 414 -6.30 -7.74 -10.46
CA CYS A 414 -7.18 -7.96 -11.61
C CYS A 414 -7.07 -9.41 -12.09
N LEU A 415 -8.15 -10.17 -11.91
CA LEU A 415 -8.23 -11.59 -12.27
C LEU A 415 -8.82 -11.76 -13.67
N GLY A 416 -8.36 -12.79 -14.37
CA GLY A 416 -8.71 -12.99 -15.77
C GLY A 416 -8.04 -14.22 -16.36
N GLU A 417 -8.17 -14.34 -17.67
CA GLU A 417 -7.62 -15.43 -18.47
C GLU A 417 -6.64 -14.88 -19.49
N THR A 418 -5.68 -15.71 -19.89
CA THR A 418 -4.78 -15.36 -20.99
C THR A 418 -5.54 -15.42 -22.31
N GLU A 419 -5.55 -14.32 -23.07
CA GLU A 419 -6.23 -14.22 -24.38
C GLU A 419 -5.34 -13.42 -25.35
N GLU A 420 -4.69 -14.10 -26.29
CA GLU A 420 -3.82 -13.46 -27.28
C GLU A 420 -4.57 -12.43 -28.14
N GLY A 421 -3.88 -11.36 -28.52
CA GLY A 421 -4.46 -10.27 -29.32
C GLY A 421 -5.31 -9.27 -28.53
N MET A 422 -5.64 -9.56 -27.26
CA MET A 422 -6.31 -8.61 -26.36
C MET A 422 -5.29 -7.86 -25.50
N THR A 423 -5.47 -6.54 -25.36
CA THR A 423 -4.74 -5.73 -24.38
C THR A 423 -5.71 -5.14 -23.37
N THR A 424 -5.48 -5.43 -22.09
CA THR A 424 -6.21 -4.80 -20.98
C THR A 424 -5.46 -3.60 -20.48
N LYS A 425 -6.13 -2.47 -20.32
CA LYS A 425 -5.62 -1.26 -19.68
C LYS A 425 -6.30 -1.09 -18.33
N LEU A 426 -5.48 -1.00 -17.28
CA LEU A 426 -5.90 -0.64 -15.93
C LEU A 426 -5.58 0.83 -15.75
N ILE A 427 -6.61 1.64 -15.63
CA ILE A 427 -6.50 3.10 -15.66
C ILE A 427 -6.87 3.64 -14.28
N CYS A 428 -6.02 4.50 -13.73
CA CYS A 428 -6.33 5.24 -12.52
C CYS A 428 -6.27 6.74 -12.80
N ARG A 429 -7.25 7.48 -12.28
CA ARG A 429 -7.25 8.94 -12.33
C ARG A 429 -7.03 9.53 -10.95
N LEU A 430 -6.22 10.56 -10.92
CA LEU A 430 -5.89 11.32 -9.73
C LEU A 430 -6.36 12.77 -9.89
N ASP A 431 -6.77 13.35 -8.77
CA ASP A 431 -7.05 14.79 -8.67
C ASP A 431 -5.90 15.46 -7.90
N ILE A 432 -5.03 16.16 -8.62
CA ILE A 432 -3.85 16.81 -8.05
C ILE A 432 -4.00 18.31 -8.26
N ASP A 433 -4.26 19.05 -7.18
CA ASP A 433 -4.44 20.50 -7.19
C ASP A 433 -5.51 20.96 -8.22
N ASN A 434 -6.65 20.27 -8.25
CA ASN A 434 -7.76 20.46 -9.21
C ASN A 434 -7.39 20.17 -10.67
N THR A 435 -6.25 19.55 -10.92
CA THR A 435 -5.84 19.05 -12.23
C THR A 435 -6.01 17.54 -12.27
N ARG A 436 -6.76 17.06 -13.27
CA ARG A 436 -6.94 15.63 -13.48
C ARG A 436 -5.71 15.04 -14.15
N LYS A 437 -5.15 14.00 -13.53
CA LYS A 437 -4.05 13.20 -14.05
C LYS A 437 -4.52 11.78 -14.30
N GLN A 438 -3.90 11.10 -15.25
CA GLN A 438 -4.26 9.74 -15.62
C GLN A 438 -3.01 8.89 -15.79
N VAL A 439 -3.01 7.74 -15.14
CA VAL A 439 -2.02 6.68 -15.33
C VAL A 439 -2.67 5.45 -15.92
N CYS A 440 -1.93 4.74 -16.76
CA CYS A 440 -2.37 3.53 -17.41
C CYS A 440 -1.31 2.45 -17.28
N ARG A 441 -1.71 1.28 -16.77
CA ARG A 441 -0.93 0.04 -16.86
C ARG A 441 -1.57 -0.87 -17.91
N SER A 442 -0.82 -1.16 -18.96
CA SER A 442 -1.22 -2.11 -20.01
C SER A 442 -0.76 -3.53 -19.67
N VAL A 443 -1.65 -4.49 -19.78
CA VAL A 443 -1.40 -5.93 -19.65
C VAL A 443 -1.76 -6.59 -20.98
N ALA A 444 -0.75 -7.08 -21.69
CA ALA A 444 -0.92 -7.74 -22.97
C ALA A 444 -1.42 -9.18 -22.78
N ALA A 445 -2.13 -9.69 -23.80
CA ALA A 445 -2.66 -11.05 -23.87
C ALA A 445 -3.52 -11.44 -22.65
N PHE A 446 -4.36 -10.53 -22.17
CA PHE A 446 -5.12 -10.73 -20.93
C PHE A 446 -6.56 -10.24 -21.08
N ARG A 447 -7.51 -11.10 -20.68
CA ARG A 447 -8.94 -10.80 -20.60
C ARG A 447 -9.39 -10.74 -19.14
N PRO A 448 -9.85 -9.59 -18.65
CA PRO A 448 -10.23 -9.43 -17.25
C PRO A 448 -11.63 -10.00 -17.02
N THR A 449 -11.84 -10.68 -15.89
CA THR A 449 -13.14 -11.22 -15.48
C THR A 449 -13.67 -10.52 -14.23
N LYS A 450 -12.79 -10.15 -13.30
CA LYS A 450 -13.14 -9.43 -12.07
C LYS A 450 -11.90 -8.79 -11.44
N ILE A 451 -12.09 -7.76 -10.63
CA ILE A 451 -11.10 -7.38 -9.61
C ILE A 451 -11.40 -8.20 -8.35
N ARG A 452 -10.38 -8.49 -7.54
CA ARG A 452 -10.54 -9.03 -6.18
C ARG A 452 -11.45 -8.11 -5.34
N ARG A 453 -11.63 -8.45 -4.06
CA ARG A 453 -12.57 -7.79 -3.13
C ARG A 453 -12.32 -6.29 -2.93
N VAL A 454 -11.14 -5.80 -3.30
CA VAL A 454 -10.76 -4.38 -3.27
C VAL A 454 -9.96 -4.02 -4.52
N ALA A 455 -10.23 -2.84 -5.06
CA ALA A 455 -9.33 -2.13 -5.98
C ALA A 455 -8.58 -1.06 -5.20
N SER A 456 -7.26 -0.92 -5.38
CA SER A 456 -6.46 0.07 -4.64
C SER A 456 -5.41 0.76 -5.50
N TYR A 457 -5.06 1.99 -5.13
CA TYR A 457 -3.95 2.76 -5.71
C TYR A 457 -3.15 3.46 -4.57
N PRO A 458 -1.80 3.50 -4.62
CA PRO A 458 -0.97 3.95 -3.49
C PRO A 458 -0.79 5.48 -3.46
N ASP A 459 -1.89 6.20 -3.63
CA ASP A 459 -2.01 7.65 -3.48
C ASP A 459 -3.47 7.95 -3.16
N TYR A 460 -3.76 8.57 -2.01
CA TYR A 460 -5.14 8.85 -1.62
C TYR A 460 -5.85 9.85 -2.55
N ARG A 461 -5.10 10.57 -3.38
CA ARG A 461 -5.63 11.53 -4.36
C ARG A 461 -6.19 10.83 -5.60
N ALA A 462 -6.03 9.51 -5.72
CA ALA A 462 -6.72 8.73 -6.74
C ALA A 462 -8.23 8.72 -6.49
N VAL A 463 -9.01 8.99 -7.53
CA VAL A 463 -10.47 9.25 -7.45
C VAL A 463 -11.29 8.33 -8.34
N GLN A 464 -10.66 7.65 -9.29
CA GLN A 464 -11.34 6.72 -10.20
C GLN A 464 -10.40 5.60 -10.62
N PHE A 465 -10.95 4.39 -10.75
CA PHE A 465 -10.30 3.24 -11.36
C PHE A 465 -11.19 2.68 -12.47
N ALA A 466 -10.58 2.40 -13.63
CA ALA A 466 -11.27 1.84 -14.77
C ALA A 466 -10.48 0.70 -15.42
N VAL A 467 -11.20 -0.23 -16.05
CA VAL A 467 -10.63 -1.33 -16.82
C VAL A 467 -11.18 -1.28 -18.23
N THR A 468 -10.31 -1.10 -19.22
CA THR A 468 -10.69 -1.11 -20.63
C THR A 468 -9.96 -2.21 -21.38
N VAL A 469 -10.60 -2.78 -22.40
CA VAL A 469 -9.97 -3.76 -23.30
C VAL A 469 -9.95 -3.23 -24.72
N ASP A 470 -8.81 -3.35 -25.39
CA ASP A 470 -8.71 -3.17 -26.83
C ASP A 470 -9.08 -4.53 -27.47
N ASP A 471 -10.29 -4.63 -28.04
CA ASP A 471 -10.78 -5.83 -28.71
C ASP A 471 -10.53 -5.72 -30.23
N PRO A 472 -9.75 -6.63 -30.86
CA PRO A 472 -9.50 -6.62 -32.30
C PRO A 472 -10.77 -6.65 -33.17
N GLY A 473 -11.91 -7.12 -32.63
CA GLY A 473 -13.20 -7.19 -33.31
C GLY A 473 -14.10 -5.95 -33.15
N SER A 474 -13.74 -5.01 -32.26
CA SER A 474 -14.52 -3.80 -31.97
C SER A 474 -13.72 -2.55 -32.37
N TYR A 475 -14.31 -1.66 -33.17
CA TYR A 475 -13.65 -0.44 -33.67
C TYR A 475 -13.29 0.61 -32.59
N GLY A 476 -13.49 0.30 -31.30
CA GLY A 476 -13.11 1.13 -30.16
C GLY A 476 -12.95 0.28 -28.90
N GLY A 477 -11.99 0.64 -28.04
CA GLY A 477 -11.78 -0.05 -26.77
C GLY A 477 -13.05 -0.03 -25.91
N LYS A 478 -13.31 -1.13 -25.20
CA LYS A 478 -14.51 -1.31 -24.38
C LYS A 478 -14.16 -1.14 -22.91
N CYS A 479 -14.83 -0.22 -22.22
CA CYS A 479 -14.71 -0.11 -20.77
C CYS A 479 -15.60 -1.15 -20.09
N LEU A 480 -15.00 -1.99 -19.26
CA LEU A 480 -15.65 -3.11 -18.57
C LEU A 480 -15.93 -2.80 -17.09
N LEU A 481 -15.15 -1.92 -16.49
CA LEU A 481 -15.33 -1.48 -15.11
C LEU A 481 -14.97 0.00 -15.02
N ASN A 482 -15.78 0.77 -14.30
CA ASN A 482 -15.49 2.15 -13.94
C ASN A 482 -16.05 2.40 -12.54
N VAL A 483 -15.18 2.61 -11.56
CA VAL A 483 -15.54 2.79 -10.15
C VAL A 483 -14.89 4.04 -9.58
N LYS A 484 -15.61 4.71 -8.69
CA LYS A 484 -15.07 5.79 -7.85
C LYS A 484 -14.15 5.18 -6.80
N LEU A 485 -13.01 5.82 -6.56
CA LEU A 485 -12.14 5.50 -5.44
C LEU A 485 -12.41 6.46 -4.27
N ASP A 486 -12.45 5.93 -3.06
CA ASP A 486 -12.49 6.68 -1.82
C ASP A 486 -11.09 6.78 -1.21
N ALA A 487 -10.78 7.92 -0.60
CA ALA A 487 -9.47 8.23 -0.07
C ALA A 487 -9.27 7.66 1.34
N CYS A 488 -8.09 7.11 1.61
CA CYS A 488 -7.57 6.85 2.95
C CYS A 488 -6.27 7.64 3.13
N GLU A 489 -6.38 8.87 3.63
CA GLU A 489 -5.24 9.76 3.82
C GLU A 489 -4.22 9.20 4.81
N GLY A 490 -4.70 8.59 5.90
CA GLY A 490 -3.84 8.06 6.97
C GLY A 490 -2.87 6.96 6.50
N ASN A 491 -3.29 6.13 5.54
CA ASN A 491 -2.46 5.07 4.96
C ASN A 491 -1.94 5.42 3.55
N ASN A 492 -2.25 6.63 3.03
CA ASN A 492 -1.93 7.11 1.68
C ASN A 492 -2.31 6.13 0.54
N TYR A 493 -3.53 5.63 0.54
CA TYR A 493 -4.09 4.91 -0.61
C TYR A 493 -5.49 5.40 -0.94
N ALA A 494 -5.95 5.11 -2.15
CA ALA A 494 -7.36 5.18 -2.51
C ALA A 494 -7.87 3.78 -2.83
N TYR A 495 -9.16 3.54 -2.61
CA TYR A 495 -9.74 2.21 -2.76
C TYR A 495 -11.17 2.21 -3.29
N ALA A 496 -11.59 1.09 -3.87
CA ALA A 496 -12.99 0.79 -4.13
C ALA A 496 -13.30 -0.65 -3.70
N ILE A 497 -14.47 -0.86 -3.09
CA ILE A 497 -14.99 -2.17 -2.73
C ILE A 497 -16.34 -2.41 -3.41
N GLY A 498 -16.67 -3.68 -3.63
CA GLY A 498 -17.97 -4.05 -4.19
C GLY A 498 -19.13 -3.74 -3.24
N THR A 499 -20.30 -3.43 -3.79
CA THR A 499 -21.53 -3.31 -3.00
C THR A 499 -21.86 -4.64 -2.34
N PRO A 500 -22.11 -4.68 -1.01
CA PRO A 500 -22.46 -5.92 -0.32
C PRO A 500 -23.58 -6.69 -1.01
N SER A 501 -23.37 -8.00 -1.20
CA SER A 501 -24.37 -8.93 -1.69
C SER A 501 -25.09 -9.60 -0.52
N GLY A 502 -26.14 -10.38 -0.80
CA GLY A 502 -26.88 -11.12 0.24
C GLY A 502 -26.00 -12.02 1.11
N ASN A 503 -24.82 -12.43 0.64
CA ASN A 503 -23.95 -13.39 1.33
C ASN A 503 -22.49 -12.91 1.52
N ALA A 504 -22.08 -11.80 0.90
CA ALA A 504 -20.73 -11.24 1.04
C ALA A 504 -20.78 -9.76 1.39
N LYS A 505 -20.04 -9.38 2.44
CA LYS A 505 -19.88 -7.97 2.80
C LYS A 505 -18.90 -7.29 1.84
N TYR A 506 -17.87 -8.02 1.42
CA TYR A 506 -16.83 -7.52 0.51
C TYR A 506 -16.75 -8.39 -0.74
N PRO A 507 -17.71 -8.34 -1.67
CA PRO A 507 -17.65 -9.12 -2.91
C PRO A 507 -16.59 -8.58 -3.88
N CYS A 508 -16.26 -9.38 -4.90
CA CYS A 508 -15.38 -8.95 -5.99
C CYS A 508 -16.05 -7.91 -6.89
N LEU A 509 -15.27 -7.05 -7.54
CA LEU A 509 -15.80 -6.12 -8.55
C LEU A 509 -15.85 -6.82 -9.91
N ARG A 510 -17.04 -7.18 -10.37
CA ARG A 510 -17.22 -7.90 -11.63
C ARG A 510 -17.06 -6.98 -12.85
N MET A 511 -16.41 -7.50 -13.90
CA MET A 511 -16.43 -6.84 -15.20
C MET A 511 -17.85 -6.86 -15.78
N SER A 512 -18.30 -5.72 -16.28
CA SER A 512 -19.59 -5.59 -16.94
C SER A 512 -19.60 -6.35 -18.27
N ARG A 513 -20.72 -7.01 -18.58
CA ARG A 513 -20.94 -7.65 -19.88
C ARG A 513 -21.13 -6.62 -21.00
N SER A 514 -21.66 -5.45 -20.66
CA SER A 514 -21.86 -4.31 -21.57
C SER A 514 -20.81 -3.23 -21.32
N SER A 515 -20.54 -2.38 -22.32
CA SER A 515 -19.65 -1.24 -22.09
C SER A 515 -20.24 -0.34 -21.00
N VAL A 516 -19.43 0.08 -20.04
CA VAL A 516 -19.80 1.11 -19.07
C VAL A 516 -19.35 2.48 -19.57
N GLU A 517 -20.01 3.54 -19.10
CA GLU A 517 -19.62 4.90 -19.43
C GLU A 517 -18.23 5.20 -18.88
N TYR A 518 -17.34 5.66 -19.76
CA TYR A 518 -16.00 6.10 -19.43
C TYR A 518 -15.54 7.06 -20.52
N GLU A 519 -15.30 8.31 -20.14
CA GLU A 519 -14.64 9.26 -21.03
C GLU A 519 -13.17 8.85 -21.12
N GLN A 520 -12.63 8.58 -22.30
CA GLN A 520 -11.22 8.26 -22.46
C GLN A 520 -10.42 9.55 -22.69
N THR A 521 -9.33 9.72 -21.95
CA THR A 521 -8.39 10.83 -22.09
C THR A 521 -6.99 10.28 -22.34
N ASP A 522 -6.10 11.12 -22.87
CA ASP A 522 -4.69 10.77 -23.00
C ASP A 522 -4.05 10.57 -21.61
N ASP A 523 -3.00 9.76 -21.58
CA ASP A 523 -2.22 9.55 -20.37
C ASP A 523 -1.41 10.82 -20.06
N ASP A 524 -1.54 11.29 -18.82
CA ASP A 524 -0.80 12.41 -18.26
C ASP A 524 -0.34 12.00 -16.86
N ASP A 525 0.74 11.22 -16.87
CA ASP A 525 1.31 10.57 -15.69
C ASP A 525 2.33 11.46 -14.97
N THR A 526 2.56 12.69 -15.44
CA THR A 526 3.53 13.61 -14.83
C THR A 526 2.91 14.91 -14.36
N TYR A 527 3.44 15.42 -13.26
CA TYR A 527 3.10 16.76 -12.75
C TYR A 527 4.30 17.38 -12.05
N ILE A 528 4.25 18.70 -11.86
CA ILE A 528 5.32 19.47 -11.26
C ILE A 528 4.72 20.27 -10.11
N GLU A 529 5.35 20.16 -8.94
CA GLU A 529 5.07 20.98 -7.77
C GLU A 529 6.29 21.88 -7.51
N THR A 530 6.26 23.11 -8.04
CA THR A 530 7.36 24.07 -7.93
C THR A 530 7.52 24.64 -6.53
N ASN A 531 6.44 24.61 -5.75
CA ASN A 531 6.39 25.20 -4.42
C ASN A 531 6.45 24.15 -3.30
N ARG A 532 6.88 22.92 -3.58
CA ARG A 532 6.94 21.82 -2.62
C ARG A 532 8.36 21.39 -2.32
N VAL A 533 8.64 21.14 -1.04
CA VAL A 533 9.82 20.41 -0.55
C VAL A 533 9.39 19.08 0.04
N GLN A 534 9.99 17.99 -0.43
CA GLN A 534 9.89 16.65 0.18
C GLN A 534 11.20 16.35 0.90
N ALA A 535 11.14 16.02 2.18
CA ALA A 535 12.30 15.55 2.93
C ALA A 535 12.30 14.01 3.04
N SER A 536 13.49 13.42 2.91
CA SER A 536 13.68 11.98 3.08
C SER A 536 13.63 11.55 4.54
N ALA A 537 13.56 10.24 4.79
CA ALA A 537 13.86 9.65 6.09
C ALA A 537 15.30 9.97 6.53
N THR A 538 15.60 9.88 7.84
CA THR A 538 16.93 10.20 8.36
C THR A 538 17.90 9.13 7.89
N ASN A 539 19.02 9.56 7.35
CA ASN A 539 20.08 8.76 6.77
C ASN A 539 19.61 7.80 5.66
N ASN A 540 18.43 8.04 5.07
CA ASN A 540 17.89 7.23 4.00
C ASN A 540 17.15 8.09 2.98
N MET A 541 17.78 8.27 1.81
CA MET A 541 17.22 9.05 0.70
C MET A 541 16.16 8.32 -0.12
N PHE A 542 16.06 6.99 0.01
CA PHE A 542 15.12 6.16 -0.76
C PHE A 542 13.74 6.08 -0.12
N SER A 543 13.64 6.35 1.18
CA SER A 543 12.37 6.50 1.88
C SER A 543 11.99 7.98 1.93
N LEU A 544 10.84 8.29 1.31
CA LEU A 544 10.25 9.63 1.28
C LEU A 544 8.91 9.58 2.01
N PRO A 545 8.90 9.74 3.35
CA PRO A 545 7.68 9.66 4.14
C PRO A 545 6.66 10.69 3.67
N PHE A 546 5.40 10.28 3.57
CA PHE A 546 4.33 11.17 3.12
C PHE A 546 4.20 12.40 4.03
N ALA A 547 4.37 12.21 5.35
CA ALA A 547 4.31 13.26 6.37
C ALA A 547 5.40 14.35 6.21
N ASN A 548 6.49 14.07 5.50
CA ASN A 548 7.62 14.98 5.32
C ASN A 548 7.51 15.85 4.05
N SER A 549 6.30 16.31 3.75
CA SER A 549 5.98 17.10 2.56
C SER A 549 5.50 18.50 2.96
N TYR A 550 6.19 19.54 2.46
CA TYR A 550 5.98 20.93 2.85
C TYR A 550 5.72 21.81 1.63
N ARG A 551 4.69 22.64 1.67
CA ARG A 551 4.34 23.58 0.59
C ARG A 551 4.54 25.02 1.02
N PHE A 552 5.05 25.85 0.12
CA PHE A 552 5.41 27.25 0.36
C PHE A 552 4.57 28.16 -0.52
N GLY A 553 4.00 29.22 0.06
CA GLY A 553 3.20 30.20 -0.69
C GLY A 553 2.12 29.59 -1.59
N VAL A 554 1.96 30.13 -2.79
CA VAL A 554 0.97 29.68 -3.79
C VAL A 554 1.57 28.65 -4.77
N SER A 555 0.71 27.93 -5.50
CA SER A 555 1.10 26.85 -6.41
C SER A 555 2.11 27.26 -7.49
N GLU A 556 2.08 28.52 -7.96
CA GLU A 556 2.95 29.00 -9.03
C GLU A 556 4.32 29.48 -8.54
N GLU A 557 4.52 29.53 -7.21
CA GLU A 557 5.79 29.95 -6.62
C GLU A 557 6.86 28.88 -6.85
N ARG A 558 8.08 29.31 -7.16
CA ARG A 558 9.17 28.40 -7.51
C ARG A 558 10.29 28.47 -6.50
N ILE A 559 10.63 27.32 -5.93
CA ILE A 559 11.79 27.20 -5.05
C ILE A 559 13.07 27.45 -5.86
N ILE A 560 13.98 28.26 -5.34
CA ILE A 560 15.26 28.56 -5.97
C ILE A 560 16.38 27.85 -5.22
N ALA A 561 16.36 27.92 -3.89
CA ALA A 561 17.39 27.34 -3.03
C ALA A 561 16.84 27.02 -1.65
N ILE A 562 17.54 26.12 -0.96
CA ILE A 562 17.34 25.80 0.46
C ILE A 562 18.70 26.02 1.14
N ALA A 563 18.73 26.65 2.30
CA ALA A 563 19.96 26.87 3.05
C ALA A 563 19.73 26.78 4.57
N THR A 564 20.79 26.45 5.30
CA THR A 564 20.82 26.50 6.76
C THR A 564 21.04 27.91 7.29
N VAL A 565 20.54 28.16 8.49
CA VAL A 565 20.84 29.39 9.24
C VAL A 565 22.21 29.25 9.90
N VAL A 566 23.18 30.06 9.48
CA VAL A 566 24.56 30.01 10.00
C VAL A 566 24.80 31.02 11.12
N ASP A 567 24.02 32.11 11.21
CA ASP A 567 24.20 33.20 12.18
C ASP A 567 23.02 33.37 13.16
N GLU A 568 23.32 33.76 14.41
CA GLU A 568 22.34 34.12 15.44
C GLU A 568 21.47 35.31 15.00
N LEU A 569 20.19 35.07 14.69
CA LEU A 569 19.23 36.17 14.48
C LEU A 569 18.90 36.94 15.79
N SER A 570 19.02 36.30 16.97
CA SER A 570 18.95 36.90 18.31
C SER A 570 19.12 35.81 19.41
N ALA A 571 19.51 36.20 20.63
CA ALA A 571 19.75 35.34 21.79
C ALA A 571 18.55 34.46 22.24
N THR A 572 17.35 34.67 21.66
CA THR A 572 16.12 33.90 21.98
C THR A 572 15.60 33.06 20.80
N ARG A 573 16.32 32.96 19.67
CA ARG A 573 15.82 32.26 18.45
C ARG A 573 16.77 31.22 17.85
N PHE A 574 17.89 30.92 18.52
CA PHE A 574 18.85 29.92 18.04
C PHE A 574 18.23 28.51 18.03
N GLY A 575 18.34 27.78 16.92
CA GLY A 575 17.89 26.39 16.77
C GLY A 575 16.40 26.18 16.45
N ALA A 576 15.55 27.22 16.56
CA ALA A 576 14.12 27.10 16.24
C ALA A 576 13.85 27.00 14.73
N PHE A 577 14.59 27.75 13.91
CA PHE A 577 14.41 27.82 12.46
C PHE A 577 15.67 27.34 11.74
N PRO A 578 15.85 26.02 11.54
CA PRO A 578 17.08 25.48 10.97
C PRO A 578 17.30 25.79 9.50
N LEU A 579 16.22 26.00 8.72
CA LEU A 579 16.29 26.16 7.27
C LEU A 579 15.51 27.37 6.77
N TYR A 580 16.08 28.05 5.78
CA TYR A 580 15.38 28.98 4.89
C TYR A 580 15.16 28.37 3.51
N VAL A 581 13.97 28.59 2.97
CA VAL A 581 13.58 28.23 1.61
C VAL A 581 13.39 29.53 0.83
N PHE A 582 14.23 29.72 -0.17
CA PHE A 582 14.19 30.87 -1.07
C PHE A 582 13.31 30.53 -2.26
N THR A 583 12.36 31.39 -2.56
CA THR A 583 11.52 31.29 -3.75
C THR A 583 11.69 32.51 -4.63
N ASP A 584 11.04 32.51 -5.79
CA ASP A 584 10.97 33.69 -6.67
C ASP A 584 10.03 34.79 -6.17
N ARG A 585 9.31 34.57 -5.06
CA ARG A 585 8.37 35.55 -4.46
C ARG A 585 8.69 35.91 -3.00
N GLY A 586 9.55 35.17 -2.33
CA GLY A 586 9.87 35.44 -0.93
C GLY A 586 10.87 34.47 -0.31
N VAL A 587 11.04 34.62 1.00
CA VAL A 587 11.87 33.73 1.82
C VAL A 587 11.01 33.20 2.95
N TRP A 588 11.05 31.88 3.13
CA TRP A 588 10.30 31.15 4.14
C TRP A 588 11.24 30.47 5.12
N SER A 589 10.92 30.48 6.41
CA SER A 589 11.64 29.71 7.42
C SER A 589 10.86 28.46 7.83
N LEU A 590 11.57 27.35 7.96
CA LEU A 590 11.04 26.10 8.52
C LEU A 590 11.36 26.05 10.01
N GLU A 591 10.33 25.92 10.85
CA GLU A 591 10.48 25.73 12.29
C GLU A 591 10.66 24.24 12.61
N SER A 592 11.63 23.90 13.47
CA SER A 592 11.81 22.53 13.97
C SER A 592 10.56 22.04 14.70
N GLY A 593 10.06 20.87 14.30
CA GLY A 593 8.96 20.21 15.01
C GLY A 593 9.41 19.38 16.22
N THR A 594 8.44 18.78 16.90
CA THR A 594 8.67 17.88 18.04
C THR A 594 7.97 16.54 17.82
N GLY A 595 8.58 15.45 18.27
CA GLY A 595 8.01 14.11 18.13
C GLY A 595 8.07 13.62 16.68
N GLU A 596 6.91 13.27 16.11
CA GLU A 596 6.78 12.70 14.76
C GLU A 596 6.76 13.77 13.64
N VAL A 597 6.53 15.04 14.01
CA VAL A 597 6.52 16.16 13.06
C VAL A 597 7.94 16.70 12.88
N LEU A 598 8.46 16.64 11.64
CA LEU A 598 9.82 17.12 11.34
C LEU A 598 9.90 18.65 11.33
N TYR A 599 9.04 19.35 10.59
CA TYR A 599 8.90 20.81 10.66
C TYR A 599 7.48 21.19 11.03
N SER A 600 7.30 21.94 12.11
CA SER A 600 5.98 22.25 12.66
C SER A 600 5.30 23.43 11.97
N ASN A 601 6.08 24.42 11.52
CA ASN A 601 5.56 25.64 10.93
C ASN A 601 6.42 26.11 9.74
N ILE A 602 5.75 26.75 8.78
CA ILE A 602 6.35 27.44 7.64
C ILE A 602 5.98 28.91 7.80
N LEU A 603 6.95 29.78 8.07
CA LEU A 603 6.71 31.20 8.32
C LEU A 603 7.34 32.08 7.24
N PRO A 604 6.62 33.07 6.69
CA PRO A 604 7.21 34.04 5.78
C PRO A 604 8.17 34.96 6.55
N VAL A 605 9.35 35.18 5.98
CA VAL A 605 10.42 36.02 6.51
C VAL A 605 10.42 37.37 5.80
N ASN A 606 10.28 37.31 4.48
CA ASN A 606 9.99 38.44 3.61
C ASN A 606 9.13 37.91 2.45
N HIS A 607 7.94 38.45 2.26
CA HIS A 607 7.00 38.06 1.21
C HIS A 607 6.24 39.32 0.80
N ASP A 608 6.24 39.63 -0.50
CA ASP A 608 5.49 40.75 -1.07
C ASP A 608 4.01 40.40 -1.32
#